data_AF-A0A817RG26-F1
#
_entry.id   AF-A0A817RG26-F1
#
_cell.length_a   1.000
_cell.length_b   1.000
_cell.length_c   1.000
_cell.angle_alpha   90.00
_cell.angle_beta   90.00
_cell.angle_gamma   90.00
#
_symmetry.space_group_name_H-M   'P 1'
#
loop_
_entity.id
_entity.type
_entity.pdbx_description
1 polymer ?
#
loop_
_entity_poly.entity_id
_entity_poly.type
_entity_poly.pdbx_seq_one_letter_code
_entity_poly.pdbx_strand_id
1 'polypeptide(L)'
;MIPSYHKIKWISESIDLKVEQNYHYNERFIIFHDSTSSNSKQTLNMILRVDTLHESYSLFLYSPFWIINRTELQLELQIENNRTFIEMTETPLLFCLENFESEPNKKTQGQLRLYDIDNENNTTIWSEKFSLDITKSTSMASCKVPNDRICVDVLISSFGLTKIITFSPSIAIINKSTVELEVVETISDKEQDKWKSVNPKEIIPFWSHNIKDGIMCDHYKHSRAASSSFMMNEKYRTLLRMNDKERPVIYVRVSAANFDGLRVIFGDYKIDDAPLLVINCLKNDSVSFSPINNVRTKILPPQNYVYHAWLDSSKSKELVISCGLKKTKLELTSQCGFLGKNDDCNLSYTICVVGTQTILLVTDDPEIIEAASAMSSLAQPGQPAQIVFHDNGLSLVNSITEEEMLYISLNKSKVIRTKTRTCFIRPYIAHEVMGFSILNILQERKYAKSDTYIAHITCSENPPSWLMATSKRLLFGTKISLFDLYKIDWQIEYENLKEEPAIKPNLNEI
;
A
#
# COMPACT_ATOMS: atom_id res chain seq x y z
N MET A 1 -30.57 -28.71 8.18
CA MET A 1 -30.56 -27.71 9.28
C MET A 1 -29.31 -26.88 9.11
N ILE A 2 -29.44 -25.58 8.88
CA ILE A 2 -28.29 -24.68 8.85
C ILE A 2 -28.04 -24.26 10.31
N PRO A 3 -26.81 -24.36 10.84
CA PRO A 3 -26.50 -23.84 12.16
C PRO A 3 -26.74 -22.33 12.22
N SER A 4 -27.59 -21.90 13.16
CA SER A 4 -27.81 -20.53 13.63
C SER A 4 -27.23 -19.38 12.77
N TYR A 5 -27.91 -19.00 11.68
CA TYR A 5 -27.61 -17.77 10.95
C TYR A 5 -28.40 -16.60 11.55
N HIS A 6 -27.73 -15.48 11.88
CA HIS A 6 -28.29 -14.38 12.69
C HIS A 6 -28.95 -14.84 14.01
N LYS A 7 -28.41 -15.88 14.65
CA LYS A 7 -28.98 -16.52 15.85
C LYS A 7 -30.38 -17.12 15.65
N ILE A 8 -30.83 -17.24 14.40
CA ILE A 8 -32.09 -17.87 14.01
C ILE A 8 -31.82 -19.30 13.55
N LYS A 9 -32.67 -20.24 13.98
CA LYS A 9 -32.61 -21.63 13.54
C LYS A 9 -33.47 -21.81 12.29
N TRP A 10 -32.83 -22.17 11.19
CA TRP A 10 -33.44 -22.27 9.87
C TRP A 10 -33.78 -23.72 9.52
N ILE A 11 -35.04 -23.96 9.11
CA ILE A 11 -35.55 -25.27 8.71
C ILE A 11 -36.18 -25.15 7.32
N SER A 12 -35.82 -26.06 6.40
CA SER A 12 -36.49 -26.21 5.12
C SER A 12 -37.46 -27.39 5.18
N GLU A 13 -38.40 -27.45 4.24
CA GLU A 13 -39.16 -28.66 3.97
C GLU A 13 -38.24 -29.81 3.49
N SER A 14 -38.76 -31.03 3.45
CA SER A 14 -38.01 -32.21 2.99
C SER A 14 -37.60 -32.05 1.52
N ILE A 15 -36.30 -32.12 1.24
CA ILE A 15 -35.75 -32.00 -0.10
C ILE A 15 -35.58 -33.41 -0.69
N ASP A 16 -36.31 -33.72 -1.77
CA ASP A 16 -36.12 -34.96 -2.53
C ASP A 16 -34.87 -34.84 -3.43
N LEU A 17 -33.82 -35.61 -3.17
CA LEU A 17 -32.53 -35.52 -3.86
C LEU A 17 -32.46 -36.27 -5.21
N LYS A 18 -33.60 -36.64 -5.84
CA LYS A 18 -33.59 -37.32 -7.15
C LYS A 18 -32.73 -36.56 -8.18
N VAL A 19 -31.56 -37.11 -8.49
CA VAL A 19 -30.63 -36.53 -9.48
C VAL A 19 -31.06 -37.01 -10.85
N GLU A 20 -31.48 -36.08 -11.71
CA GLU A 20 -31.71 -36.38 -13.13
C GLU A 20 -30.37 -36.65 -13.81
N GLN A 21 -30.23 -37.79 -14.48
CA GLN A 21 -28.97 -38.33 -15.01
C GLN A 21 -28.35 -37.52 -16.17
N ASN A 22 -28.95 -36.38 -16.56
CA ASN A 22 -28.63 -35.70 -17.82
C ASN A 22 -27.84 -34.39 -17.67
N TYR A 23 -27.44 -33.98 -16.46
CA TYR A 23 -26.64 -32.76 -16.26
C TYR A 23 -25.42 -33.00 -15.36
N HIS A 24 -24.28 -32.41 -15.73
CA HIS A 24 -23.03 -32.48 -14.95
C HIS A 24 -23.11 -31.72 -13.60
N TYR A 25 -24.09 -30.83 -13.42
CA TYR A 25 -24.39 -30.08 -12.20
C TYR A 25 -25.91 -29.94 -12.08
N ASN A 26 -26.49 -30.19 -10.90
CA ASN A 26 -27.91 -29.96 -10.63
C ASN A 26 -28.05 -28.95 -9.49
N GLU A 27 -28.44 -27.71 -9.82
CA GLU A 27 -28.65 -26.62 -8.87
C GLU A 27 -30.14 -26.46 -8.57
N ARG A 28 -30.49 -26.28 -7.29
CA ARG A 28 -31.87 -26.15 -6.83
C ARG A 28 -31.99 -25.02 -5.83
N PHE A 29 -33.01 -24.20 -6.03
CA PHE A 29 -33.39 -23.16 -5.09
C PHE A 29 -34.12 -23.75 -3.88
N ILE A 30 -33.72 -23.36 -2.67
CA ILE A 30 -34.31 -23.82 -1.41
C ILE A 30 -34.68 -22.61 -0.56
N ILE A 31 -35.89 -22.64 -0.04
CA ILE A 31 -36.40 -21.68 0.94
C ILE A 31 -36.31 -22.33 2.33
N PHE A 32 -35.64 -21.64 3.25
CA PHE A 32 -35.64 -21.98 4.67
C PHE A 32 -36.57 -21.03 5.42
N HIS A 33 -37.23 -21.54 6.46
CA HIS A 33 -38.11 -20.79 7.34
C HIS A 33 -37.52 -20.72 8.75
N ASP A 34 -37.79 -19.60 9.42
CA ASP A 34 -37.51 -19.43 10.83
C ASP A 34 -38.35 -20.43 11.66
N SER A 35 -37.66 -21.26 12.46
CA SER A 35 -38.29 -22.24 13.34
C SER A 35 -38.74 -21.70 14.69
N THR A 36 -38.45 -20.43 15.00
CA THR A 36 -38.63 -19.82 16.31
C THR A 36 -39.79 -18.82 16.40
N SER A 37 -40.28 -18.27 15.27
CA SER A 37 -41.36 -17.28 15.28
C SER A 37 -42.68 -17.83 14.70
N SER A 38 -43.77 -17.68 15.46
CA SER A 38 -45.12 -18.09 15.03
C SER A 38 -45.85 -17.03 14.19
N ASN A 39 -45.38 -15.77 14.20
CA ASN A 39 -46.10 -14.62 13.61
C ASN A 39 -45.32 -13.81 12.55
N SER A 40 -44.05 -14.11 12.28
CA SER A 40 -43.27 -13.44 11.22
C SER A 40 -42.49 -14.46 10.41
N LYS A 41 -43.01 -14.88 9.26
CA LYS A 41 -42.35 -15.84 8.37
C LYS A 41 -41.13 -15.21 7.70
N GLN A 42 -40.03 -15.04 8.42
CA GLN A 42 -38.74 -14.75 7.79
C GLN A 42 -38.32 -15.95 6.94
N THR A 43 -37.79 -15.66 5.76
CA THR A 43 -37.32 -16.66 4.81
C THR A 43 -35.84 -16.45 4.51
N LEU A 44 -35.10 -17.54 4.35
CA LEU A 44 -33.71 -17.54 3.92
C LEU A 44 -33.60 -18.39 2.67
N ASN A 45 -33.22 -17.75 1.57
CA ASN A 45 -33.13 -18.38 0.26
C ASN A 45 -31.68 -18.79 -0.02
N MET A 46 -31.46 -20.04 -0.45
CA MET A 46 -30.15 -20.57 -0.80
C MET A 46 -30.21 -21.55 -1.96
N ILE A 47 -29.05 -21.90 -2.50
CA ILE A 47 -28.90 -22.89 -3.57
C ILE A 47 -28.27 -24.17 -3.02
N LEU A 48 -28.88 -25.30 -3.35
CA LEU A 48 -28.27 -26.61 -3.23
C LEU A 48 -27.80 -27.07 -4.60
N ARG A 49 -26.49 -27.28 -4.71
CA ARG A 49 -25.86 -27.91 -5.86
C ARG A 49 -25.45 -29.33 -5.53
N VAL A 50 -25.77 -30.26 -6.42
CA VAL A 50 -25.42 -31.67 -6.31
C VAL A 50 -24.45 -32.04 -7.42
N ASP A 51 -23.23 -32.42 -7.04
CA ASP A 51 -22.21 -32.92 -7.97
C ASP A 51 -22.08 -34.44 -7.80
N THR A 52 -22.18 -35.17 -8.91
CA THR A 52 -21.96 -36.62 -8.97
C THR A 52 -20.57 -36.94 -9.49
N LEU A 53 -19.74 -37.56 -8.64
CA LEU A 53 -18.40 -38.00 -9.02
C LEU A 53 -18.25 -39.48 -8.65
N HIS A 54 -18.08 -40.34 -9.66
CA HIS A 54 -17.73 -41.76 -9.53
C HIS A 54 -18.44 -42.45 -8.34
N GLU A 55 -19.78 -42.49 -8.37
CA GLU A 55 -20.66 -43.12 -7.35
C GLU A 55 -20.80 -42.39 -6.00
N SER A 56 -20.17 -41.21 -5.84
CA SER A 56 -20.36 -40.34 -4.68
C SER A 56 -21.15 -39.08 -5.03
N TYR A 57 -21.98 -38.62 -4.09
CA TYR A 57 -22.69 -37.34 -4.17
C TYR A 57 -21.98 -36.31 -3.29
N SER A 58 -21.60 -35.19 -3.87
CA SER A 58 -21.16 -34.00 -3.13
C SER A 58 -22.28 -32.97 -3.13
N LEU A 59 -22.72 -32.57 -1.94
CA LEU A 59 -23.79 -31.59 -1.74
C LEU A 59 -23.17 -30.26 -1.31
N PHE A 60 -23.43 -29.21 -2.09
CA PHE A 60 -22.99 -27.84 -1.80
C PHE A 60 -24.21 -26.98 -1.50
N LEU A 61 -24.34 -26.53 -0.26
CA LEU A 61 -25.37 -25.59 0.14
C LEU A 61 -24.73 -24.20 0.30
N TYR A 62 -25.13 -23.24 -0.54
CA TYR A 62 -24.50 -21.93 -0.59
C TYR A 62 -25.49 -20.81 -0.95
N SER A 63 -25.10 -19.57 -0.64
CA SER A 63 -25.74 -18.37 -1.17
C SER A 63 -24.87 -17.81 -2.31
N PRO A 64 -25.44 -17.47 -3.48
CA PRO A 64 -24.69 -16.88 -4.59
C PRO A 64 -24.00 -15.57 -4.23
N PHE A 65 -24.65 -14.75 -3.39
CA PHE A 65 -24.13 -13.46 -2.94
C PHE A 65 -24.06 -13.40 -1.42
N TRP A 66 -22.91 -12.96 -0.91
CA TRP A 66 -22.69 -12.55 0.47
C TRP A 66 -22.46 -11.05 0.46
N ILE A 67 -23.33 -10.29 1.10
CA ILE A 67 -23.27 -8.84 1.10
C ILE A 67 -22.73 -8.37 2.44
N ILE A 68 -21.71 -7.52 2.41
CA ILE A 68 -21.07 -6.91 3.57
C ILE A 68 -21.20 -5.40 3.44
N ASN A 69 -21.80 -4.75 4.43
CA ASN A 69 -21.90 -3.29 4.47
C ASN A 69 -20.95 -2.72 5.54
N ARG A 70 -19.92 -2.00 5.11
CA ARG A 70 -18.93 -1.29 5.95
C ARG A 70 -19.07 0.24 5.88
N THR A 71 -20.17 0.74 5.33
CA THR A 71 -20.37 2.19 5.13
C THR A 71 -20.88 2.90 6.39
N GLU A 72 -21.32 2.18 7.42
CA GLU A 72 -22.11 2.73 8.55
C GLU A 72 -23.45 3.37 8.13
N LEU A 73 -23.81 3.32 6.85
CA LEU A 73 -25.06 3.83 6.33
C LEU A 73 -26.07 2.68 6.15
N GLN A 74 -27.35 2.97 6.34
CA GLN A 74 -28.42 2.04 5.97
C GLN A 74 -28.61 2.11 4.45
N LEU A 75 -28.48 0.96 3.76
CA LEU A 75 -28.51 0.90 2.31
C LEU A 75 -29.65 0.01 1.83
N GLU A 76 -30.20 0.34 0.67
CA GLU A 76 -31.07 -0.55 -0.08
C GLU A 76 -30.42 -0.93 -1.40
N LEU A 77 -30.34 -2.24 -1.65
CA LEU A 77 -29.75 -2.82 -2.84
C LEU A 77 -30.84 -3.42 -3.73
N GLN A 78 -30.80 -3.07 -5.01
CA GLN A 78 -31.59 -3.68 -6.05
C GLN A 78 -30.69 -4.52 -6.95
N ILE A 79 -31.00 -5.81 -7.14
CA ILE A 79 -30.36 -6.70 -8.10
C ILE A 79 -31.43 -7.28 -9.03
N GLU A 80 -31.30 -7.08 -10.34
CA GLU A 80 -32.18 -7.66 -11.38
C GLU A 80 -33.70 -7.54 -11.12
N ASN A 81 -34.14 -6.54 -10.34
CA ASN A 81 -35.52 -6.20 -9.89
C ASN A 81 -35.90 -6.64 -8.47
N ASN A 82 -35.10 -7.48 -7.81
CA ASN A 82 -35.29 -7.79 -6.41
C ASN A 82 -34.61 -6.74 -5.54
N ARG A 83 -35.35 -6.22 -4.54
CA ARG A 83 -34.84 -5.24 -3.59
C ARG A 83 -34.63 -5.89 -2.24
N THR A 84 -33.52 -5.57 -1.60
CA THR A 84 -33.20 -6.01 -0.25
C THR A 84 -32.62 -4.85 0.55
N PHE A 85 -33.02 -4.76 1.81
CA PHE A 85 -32.46 -3.82 2.76
C PHE A 85 -31.19 -4.43 3.34
N ILE A 86 -30.12 -3.66 3.36
CA ILE A 86 -28.83 -4.07 3.88
C ILE A 86 -28.55 -3.26 5.13
N GLU A 87 -28.85 -3.88 6.27
CA GLU A 87 -28.47 -3.36 7.57
C GLU A 87 -26.99 -3.61 7.85
N MET A 88 -26.40 -2.74 8.67
CA MET A 88 -25.06 -2.96 9.20
C MET A 88 -25.07 -4.21 10.09
N THR A 89 -24.31 -5.22 9.68
CA THR A 89 -24.20 -6.47 10.43
C THR A 89 -22.76 -6.96 10.39
N GLU A 90 -22.27 -7.46 11.53
CA GLU A 90 -20.94 -8.09 11.61
C GLU A 90 -20.87 -9.38 10.78
N THR A 91 -22.03 -10.01 10.54
CA THR A 91 -22.18 -11.22 9.73
C THR A 91 -22.73 -10.87 8.35
N PRO A 92 -22.19 -11.43 7.25
CA PRO A 92 -22.64 -11.11 5.91
C PRO A 92 -24.13 -11.42 5.71
N LEU A 93 -24.82 -10.55 4.97
CA LEU A 93 -26.17 -10.80 4.50
C LEU A 93 -26.13 -11.82 3.36
N LEU A 94 -26.77 -12.97 3.57
CA LEU A 94 -26.91 -13.99 2.54
C LEU A 94 -28.05 -13.59 1.60
N PHE A 95 -27.73 -13.37 0.33
CA PHE A 95 -28.69 -12.97 -0.68
C PHE A 95 -28.71 -13.93 -1.87
N CYS A 96 -29.91 -14.44 -2.16
CA CYS A 96 -30.17 -15.33 -3.29
C CYS A 96 -31.40 -14.80 -4.05
N LEU A 97 -31.24 -14.64 -5.37
CA LEU A 97 -32.33 -14.26 -6.26
C LEU A 97 -33.26 -15.46 -6.46
N GLU A 98 -34.57 -15.23 -6.40
CA GLU A 98 -35.55 -16.20 -6.90
C GLU A 98 -35.31 -16.39 -8.40
N ASN A 99 -35.22 -17.64 -8.85
CA ASN A 99 -34.81 -18.01 -10.21
C ASN A 99 -33.40 -17.53 -10.59
N PHE A 100 -32.43 -17.69 -9.68
CA PHE A 100 -31.02 -17.64 -10.05
C PHE A 100 -30.67 -18.81 -10.97
N GLU A 101 -31.09 -18.72 -12.23
CA GLU A 101 -30.50 -19.51 -13.29
C GLU A 101 -29.22 -18.81 -13.69
N SER A 102 -28.09 -19.49 -13.55
CA SER A 102 -26.82 -19.02 -14.11
C SER A 102 -26.92 -19.08 -15.64
N GLU A 103 -27.68 -18.19 -16.25
CA GLU A 103 -27.75 -18.08 -17.70
C GLU A 103 -26.36 -17.71 -18.21
N PRO A 104 -25.72 -18.55 -19.03
CA PRO A 104 -24.44 -18.21 -19.59
C PRO A 104 -24.59 -16.92 -20.41
N ASN A 105 -23.86 -15.87 -20.03
CA ASN A 105 -23.76 -14.54 -20.66
C ASN A 105 -24.72 -13.43 -20.16
N LYS A 106 -25.65 -13.69 -19.23
CA LYS A 106 -26.42 -12.60 -18.61
C LYS A 106 -25.57 -11.91 -17.54
N LYS A 107 -25.40 -10.58 -17.67
CA LYS A 107 -24.69 -9.79 -16.66
C LYS A 107 -25.64 -9.39 -15.54
N THR A 108 -25.41 -9.89 -14.33
CA THR A 108 -26.06 -9.45 -13.11
C THR A 108 -25.61 -8.03 -12.76
N GLN A 109 -26.59 -7.15 -12.61
CA GLN A 109 -26.40 -5.73 -12.30
C GLN A 109 -27.08 -5.37 -10.97
N GLY A 110 -26.38 -4.58 -10.16
CA GLY A 110 -26.85 -4.00 -8.91
C GLY A 110 -27.03 -2.48 -8.99
N GLN A 111 -27.91 -1.94 -8.15
CA GLN A 111 -28.05 -0.50 -7.85
C GLN A 111 -28.25 -0.29 -6.35
N LEU A 112 -27.73 0.81 -5.81
CA LEU A 112 -27.83 1.18 -4.41
C LEU A 112 -28.64 2.47 -4.23
N ARG A 113 -29.26 2.64 -3.05
CA ARG A 113 -29.71 3.93 -2.54
C ARG A 113 -29.55 3.98 -1.02
N LEU A 114 -29.48 5.18 -0.44
CA LEU A 114 -29.59 5.32 1.01
C LEU A 114 -31.01 5.00 1.43
N TYR A 115 -31.13 4.33 2.57
CA TYR A 115 -32.39 4.15 3.25
C TYR A 115 -32.48 5.20 4.36
N ASP A 116 -33.40 6.14 4.23
CA ASP A 116 -33.65 7.19 5.22
C ASP A 116 -35.07 7.01 5.77
N ILE A 117 -35.16 6.62 7.04
CA ILE A 117 -36.43 6.37 7.74
C ILE A 117 -37.15 7.69 8.06
N ASP A 118 -36.40 8.80 8.19
CA ASP A 118 -36.92 10.09 8.63
C ASP A 118 -37.42 10.96 7.46
N ASN A 119 -37.13 10.56 6.22
CA ASN A 119 -37.67 11.18 5.02
C ASN A 119 -39.01 10.53 4.62
N GLU A 120 -40.13 11.08 5.08
CA GLU A 120 -41.49 10.63 4.74
C GLU A 120 -41.76 10.55 3.22
N ASN A 121 -40.94 11.22 2.39
CA ASN A 121 -41.06 11.22 0.93
C ASN A 121 -40.12 10.25 0.19
N ASN A 122 -39.23 9.51 0.88
CA ASN A 122 -38.38 8.46 0.29
C ASN A 122 -37.62 8.93 -0.99
N THR A 123 -37.10 10.16 -0.99
CA THR A 123 -36.58 10.90 -2.17
C THR A 123 -35.13 10.58 -2.54
N THR A 124 -34.52 9.54 -1.95
CA THR A 124 -33.13 9.17 -2.24
C THR A 124 -32.98 8.64 -3.68
N ILE A 125 -32.05 9.22 -4.43
CA ILE A 125 -31.78 8.88 -5.83
C ILE A 125 -31.01 7.55 -5.90
N TRP A 126 -31.39 6.69 -6.85
CA TRP A 126 -30.67 5.44 -7.13
C TRP A 126 -29.30 5.69 -7.75
N SER A 127 -28.34 4.82 -7.42
CA SER A 127 -27.02 4.76 -8.02
C SER A 127 -27.06 4.48 -9.52
N GLU A 128 -25.94 4.75 -10.18
CA GLU A 128 -25.62 4.10 -11.46
C GLU A 128 -25.55 2.58 -11.29
N LYS A 129 -25.88 1.84 -12.34
CA LYS A 129 -25.82 0.38 -12.36
C LYS A 129 -24.38 -0.12 -12.33
N PHE A 130 -24.09 -1.11 -11.49
CA PHE A 130 -22.79 -1.77 -11.42
C PHE A 130 -22.91 -3.27 -11.64
N SER A 131 -21.86 -3.91 -12.16
CA SER A 131 -21.90 -5.34 -12.46
C SER A 131 -21.38 -6.16 -11.29
N LEU A 132 -22.07 -7.27 -11.01
CA LEU A 132 -21.71 -8.25 -9.98
C LEU A 132 -20.95 -9.46 -10.55
N ASP A 133 -20.60 -9.48 -11.84
CA ASP A 133 -19.93 -10.62 -12.51
C ASP A 133 -18.44 -10.43 -12.73
N ILE A 134 -17.89 -9.36 -12.19
CA ILE A 134 -16.51 -8.99 -12.48
C ILE A 134 -15.56 -9.82 -11.62
N THR A 135 -14.81 -10.73 -12.25
CA THR A 135 -13.92 -11.69 -11.56
C THR A 135 -12.49 -11.16 -11.35
N LYS A 136 -12.14 -9.96 -11.84
CA LYS A 136 -10.80 -9.37 -11.71
C LYS A 136 -10.70 -7.84 -11.70
N SER A 137 -11.78 -7.11 -11.42
CA SER A 137 -11.68 -5.66 -11.25
C SER A 137 -12.80 -5.16 -10.37
N THR A 138 -12.44 -4.81 -9.15
CA THR A 138 -13.18 -3.96 -8.22
C THR A 138 -13.56 -2.68 -8.95
N SER A 139 -14.76 -2.67 -9.54
CA SER A 139 -15.30 -1.50 -10.21
C SER A 139 -15.81 -0.57 -9.14
N MET A 140 -15.14 0.56 -8.93
CA MET A 140 -15.66 1.65 -8.12
C MET A 140 -16.94 2.18 -8.79
N ALA A 141 -18.07 1.61 -8.42
CA ALA A 141 -19.37 2.15 -8.76
C ALA A 141 -19.70 3.22 -7.75
N SER A 142 -19.33 4.47 -8.06
CA SER A 142 -19.68 5.59 -7.20
C SER A 142 -21.19 5.83 -7.26
N CYS A 143 -21.91 5.31 -6.28
CA CYS A 143 -23.29 5.72 -6.05
C CYS A 143 -23.29 7.14 -5.48
N LYS A 144 -23.84 8.12 -6.22
CA LYS A 144 -24.13 9.44 -5.66
C LYS A 144 -25.30 9.32 -4.70
N VAL A 145 -25.00 9.22 -3.42
CA VAL A 145 -25.92 9.61 -2.35
C VAL A 145 -25.32 10.84 -1.69
N PRO A 146 -26.15 11.82 -1.31
CA PRO A 146 -25.90 13.25 -1.55
C PRO A 146 -24.43 13.64 -1.27
N ASN A 147 -23.66 13.85 -2.34
CA ASN A 147 -22.23 14.24 -2.38
C ASN A 147 -21.14 13.19 -2.11
N ASP A 148 -21.46 11.95 -1.77
CA ASP A 148 -20.46 10.92 -1.46
C ASP A 148 -20.33 9.80 -2.51
N ARG A 149 -19.20 9.10 -2.48
CA ARG A 149 -18.93 7.90 -3.30
C ARG A 149 -18.85 6.68 -2.38
N ILE A 150 -19.52 5.59 -2.75
CA ILE A 150 -19.35 4.25 -2.12
C ILE A 150 -18.48 3.40 -3.04
N CYS A 151 -17.51 2.68 -2.46
CA CYS A 151 -16.72 1.68 -3.15
C CYS A 151 -17.44 0.32 -3.10
N VAL A 152 -17.43 -0.40 -4.22
CA VAL A 152 -18.05 -1.73 -4.35
C VAL A 152 -16.98 -2.75 -4.72
N ASP A 153 -16.68 -3.66 -3.80
CA ASP A 153 -15.72 -4.73 -4.03
C ASP A 153 -16.44 -6.07 -4.24
N VAL A 154 -16.05 -6.82 -5.27
CA VAL A 154 -16.62 -8.14 -5.56
C VAL A 154 -15.48 -9.17 -5.58
N LEU A 155 -15.49 -10.08 -4.62
CA LEU A 155 -14.55 -11.19 -4.52
C LEU A 155 -15.27 -12.51 -4.77
N ILE A 156 -14.57 -13.52 -5.30
CA ILE A 156 -15.10 -14.88 -5.38
C ILE A 156 -14.56 -15.69 -4.20
N SER A 157 -15.44 -16.43 -3.52
CA SER A 157 -15.06 -17.33 -2.43
C SER A 157 -14.09 -18.41 -2.90
N SER A 158 -13.32 -18.98 -1.98
CA SER A 158 -12.33 -20.04 -2.27
C SER A 158 -12.92 -21.26 -2.99
N PHE A 159 -14.20 -21.53 -2.79
CA PHE A 159 -14.93 -22.64 -3.42
C PHE A 159 -15.55 -22.28 -4.78
N GLY A 160 -15.50 -21.01 -5.20
CA GLY A 160 -15.93 -20.55 -6.52
C GLY A 160 -17.43 -20.39 -6.72
N LEU A 161 -18.26 -20.70 -5.72
CA LEU A 161 -19.74 -20.69 -5.82
C LEU A 161 -20.39 -19.41 -5.29
N THR A 162 -19.68 -18.67 -4.44
CA THR A 162 -20.22 -17.49 -3.76
C THR A 162 -19.41 -16.26 -4.13
N LYS A 163 -20.09 -15.16 -4.46
CA LYS A 163 -19.50 -13.83 -4.61
C LYS A 163 -19.70 -13.05 -3.32
N ILE A 164 -18.62 -12.49 -2.79
CA ILE A 164 -18.60 -11.64 -1.61
C ILE A 164 -18.57 -10.20 -2.10
N ILE A 165 -19.68 -9.49 -1.91
CA ILE A 165 -19.86 -8.09 -2.28
C ILE A 165 -19.66 -7.24 -1.03
N THR A 166 -18.67 -6.35 -1.02
CA THR A 166 -18.39 -5.44 0.09
C THR A 166 -18.63 -4.01 -0.32
N PHE A 167 -19.46 -3.30 0.45
CA PHE A 167 -19.67 -1.86 0.31
C PHE A 167 -18.82 -1.12 1.34
N SER A 168 -17.92 -0.27 0.87
CA SER A 168 -16.97 0.47 1.71
C SER A 168 -17.08 1.98 1.46
N PRO A 169 -16.80 2.83 2.45
CA PRO A 169 -16.72 4.27 2.22
C PRO A 169 -15.59 4.60 1.23
N SER A 170 -15.79 5.61 0.40
CA SER A 170 -14.73 6.06 -0.54
C SER A 170 -13.54 6.71 0.15
N ILE A 171 -13.70 7.18 1.39
CA ILE A 171 -12.60 7.65 2.23
C ILE A 171 -12.74 6.98 3.59
N ALA A 172 -11.65 6.40 4.08
CA ALA A 172 -11.58 5.90 5.45
C ALA A 172 -10.42 6.55 6.19
N ILE A 173 -10.67 6.97 7.42
CA ILE A 173 -9.64 7.45 8.34
C ILE A 173 -9.21 6.31 9.23
N ILE A 174 -7.91 6.04 9.24
CA ILE A 174 -7.30 4.96 10.02
C ILE A 174 -6.36 5.60 11.03
N ASN A 175 -6.63 5.40 12.31
CA ASN A 175 -5.74 5.85 13.36
C ASN A 175 -4.81 4.71 13.79
N LYS A 176 -3.55 4.72 13.33
CA LYS A 176 -2.48 3.83 13.80
C LYS A 176 -1.60 4.46 14.86
N SER A 177 -1.91 5.68 15.30
CA SER A 177 -1.19 6.34 16.38
C SER A 177 -1.56 5.71 17.73
N THR A 178 -0.80 6.04 18.77
CA THR A 178 -1.07 5.57 20.13
C THR A 178 -2.06 6.46 20.89
N VAL A 179 -2.64 7.49 20.26
CA VAL A 179 -3.58 8.44 20.88
C VAL A 179 -4.90 8.56 20.13
N GLU A 180 -5.94 8.98 20.84
CA GLU A 180 -7.19 9.42 20.23
C GLU A 180 -6.92 10.70 19.41
N LEU A 181 -7.51 10.76 18.22
CA LEU A 181 -7.41 11.90 17.32
C LEU A 181 -8.80 12.45 17.05
N GLU A 182 -8.91 13.75 16.84
CA GLU A 182 -10.09 14.38 16.27
C GLU A 182 -9.78 14.85 14.85
N VAL A 183 -10.69 14.60 13.92
CA VAL A 183 -10.53 14.95 12.50
C VAL A 183 -11.73 15.75 12.00
N VAL A 184 -11.47 16.76 11.15
CA VAL A 184 -12.50 17.63 10.60
C VAL A 184 -12.17 18.03 9.15
N GLU A 185 -13.20 18.16 8.33
CA GLU A 185 -13.11 18.70 6.97
C GLU A 185 -13.04 20.24 7.02
N THR A 186 -12.14 20.83 6.22
CA THR A 186 -11.96 22.28 6.15
C THR A 186 -12.94 22.86 5.14
N ILE A 187 -14.20 23.04 5.53
CA ILE A 187 -15.23 23.63 4.66
C ILE A 187 -15.04 25.16 4.61
N SER A 188 -15.03 25.75 3.41
CA SER A 188 -14.67 27.15 3.20
C SER A 188 -15.68 28.18 3.75
N ASP A 189 -16.94 27.82 4.02
CA ASP A 189 -17.97 28.85 4.23
C ASP A 189 -19.10 28.58 5.23
N LYS A 190 -19.11 27.49 6.01
CA LYS A 190 -20.16 27.28 7.04
C LYS A 190 -19.63 26.61 8.31
N GLU A 191 -20.16 27.08 9.43
CA GLU A 191 -19.82 26.67 10.78
C GLU A 191 -19.91 25.15 11.00
N GLN A 192 -18.82 24.60 11.55
CA GLN A 192 -18.75 23.39 12.37
C GLN A 192 -19.43 22.12 11.84
N ASP A 193 -18.76 21.42 10.92
CA ASP A 193 -18.79 19.96 11.01
C ASP A 193 -18.17 19.54 12.35
N LYS A 194 -18.93 18.75 13.11
CA LYS A 194 -18.49 18.23 14.41
C LYS A 194 -17.21 17.43 14.20
N TRP A 195 -16.16 17.80 14.92
CA TRP A 195 -14.95 17.00 15.07
C TRP A 195 -15.32 15.53 15.30
N LYS A 196 -14.76 14.65 14.46
CA LYS A 196 -14.97 13.20 14.58
C LYS A 196 -13.81 12.63 15.39
N SER A 197 -14.11 12.00 16.53
CA SER A 197 -13.11 11.29 17.31
C SER A 197 -12.78 9.94 16.65
N VAL A 198 -11.50 9.58 16.65
CA VAL A 198 -10.94 8.34 16.14
C VAL A 198 -9.96 7.78 17.16
N ASN A 199 -10.33 6.67 17.79
CA ASN A 199 -9.52 5.99 18.81
C ASN A 199 -8.31 5.27 18.18
N PRO A 200 -7.28 4.95 18.96
CA PRO A 200 -6.18 4.10 18.50
C PRO A 200 -6.68 2.78 17.91
N LYS A 201 -6.17 2.42 16.72
CA LYS A 201 -6.53 1.24 15.91
C LYS A 201 -7.94 1.28 15.31
N GLU A 202 -8.67 2.37 15.49
CA GLU A 202 -9.99 2.54 14.91
C GLU A 202 -9.89 2.90 13.42
N ILE A 203 -10.91 2.47 12.67
CA ILE A 203 -11.12 2.82 11.28
C ILE A 203 -12.54 3.36 11.19
N ILE A 204 -12.68 4.61 10.77
CA ILE A 204 -13.99 5.24 10.59
C ILE A 204 -14.21 5.64 9.12
N PRO A 205 -15.44 5.55 8.62
CA PRO A 205 -15.79 6.15 7.34
C PRO A 205 -15.67 7.67 7.43
N PHE A 206 -15.14 8.28 6.37
CA PHE A 206 -15.09 9.73 6.23
C PHE A 206 -15.85 10.13 4.97
N TRP A 207 -16.94 10.86 5.19
CA TRP A 207 -17.83 11.37 4.16
C TRP A 207 -17.48 12.83 3.95
N SER A 208 -17.03 13.18 2.75
CA SER A 208 -16.46 14.49 2.43
C SER A 208 -17.41 15.24 1.52
N HIS A 209 -17.70 16.49 1.86
CA HIS A 209 -18.54 17.35 1.06
C HIS A 209 -17.87 17.69 -0.28
N ASN A 210 -16.55 17.81 -0.29
CA ASN A 210 -15.76 18.07 -1.48
C ASN A 210 -14.34 17.51 -1.32
N ILE A 211 -13.93 16.63 -2.23
CA ILE A 211 -12.60 15.98 -2.24
C ILE A 211 -11.43 17.00 -2.31
N LYS A 212 -11.70 18.24 -2.75
CA LYS A 212 -10.72 19.34 -2.76
C LYS A 212 -10.56 20.03 -1.40
N ASP A 213 -11.45 19.76 -0.45
CA ASP A 213 -11.36 20.32 0.88
C ASP A 213 -10.27 19.57 1.65
N GLY A 214 -9.55 20.30 2.49
CA GLY A 214 -8.47 19.73 3.29
C GLY A 214 -8.99 19.06 4.56
N ILE A 215 -8.24 18.11 5.11
CA ILE A 215 -8.47 17.61 6.48
C ILE A 215 -7.57 18.37 7.45
N MET A 216 -8.12 18.70 8.61
CA MET A 216 -7.37 19.10 9.81
C MET A 216 -7.49 18.00 10.87
N CYS A 217 -6.45 17.83 11.68
CA CYS A 217 -6.50 16.96 12.84
C CYS A 217 -6.10 17.69 14.13
N ASP A 218 -6.67 17.25 15.24
CA ASP A 218 -6.27 17.57 16.60
C ASP A 218 -6.17 16.24 17.38
N HIS A 219 -5.62 16.27 18.58
CA HIS A 219 -5.57 15.13 19.50
C HIS A 219 -6.21 15.45 20.87
N TYR A 220 -6.73 16.66 21.06
CA TYR A 220 -7.54 17.04 22.22
C TYR A 220 -8.94 17.47 21.81
N LYS A 221 -9.94 16.92 22.50
CA LYS A 221 -11.34 17.34 22.39
C LYS A 221 -11.46 18.85 22.51
N HIS A 222 -11.92 19.51 21.45
CA HIS A 222 -12.20 20.96 21.43
C HIS A 222 -10.99 21.88 21.65
N SER A 223 -9.78 21.40 21.39
CA SER A 223 -8.59 22.26 21.35
C SER A 223 -8.69 23.25 20.17
N ARG A 224 -8.28 24.51 20.39
CA ARG A 224 -8.13 25.51 19.32
C ARG A 224 -6.81 25.37 18.57
N ALA A 225 -6.15 24.22 18.71
CA ALA A 225 -4.74 24.03 18.43
C ALA A 225 -4.49 22.98 17.32
N ALA A 226 -5.44 22.90 16.39
CA ALA A 226 -5.44 22.03 15.24
C ALA A 226 -4.19 22.16 14.34
N SER A 227 -3.89 21.07 13.62
CA SER A 227 -2.86 21.04 12.59
C SER A 227 -3.13 22.02 11.43
N SER A 228 -2.13 22.25 10.59
CA SER A 228 -2.39 22.76 9.24
C SER A 228 -3.21 21.76 8.43
N SER A 229 -3.99 22.27 7.46
CA SER A 229 -4.79 21.42 6.59
C SER A 229 -3.93 20.73 5.53
N PHE A 230 -4.37 19.54 5.12
CA PHE A 230 -3.76 18.77 4.04
C PHE A 230 -4.83 18.29 3.06
N MET A 231 -4.48 18.20 1.78
CA MET A 231 -5.42 17.78 0.73
C MET A 231 -5.58 16.26 0.70
N MET A 232 -6.75 15.73 0.37
CA MET A 232 -6.96 14.27 0.29
C MET A 232 -6.73 13.67 -1.11
N ASN A 233 -6.47 14.52 -2.11
CA ASN A 233 -6.66 14.17 -3.52
C ASN A 233 -5.43 13.54 -4.20
N GLU A 234 -4.30 13.41 -3.52
CA GLU A 234 -3.07 12.84 -4.09
C GLU A 234 -2.46 11.78 -3.15
N LYS A 235 -1.68 10.83 -3.70
CA LYS A 235 -0.82 9.96 -2.88
C LYS A 235 0.31 10.83 -2.32
N TYR A 236 0.20 11.27 -1.07
CA TYR A 236 1.28 12.01 -0.43
C TYR A 236 1.41 11.64 1.04
N ARG A 237 2.57 11.98 1.60
CA ARG A 237 2.92 11.80 3.01
C ARG A 237 3.36 13.14 3.56
N THR A 238 3.02 13.41 4.80
CA THR A 238 3.43 14.63 5.48
C THR A 238 3.50 14.41 6.98
N LEU A 239 4.19 15.34 7.65
CA LEU A 239 4.17 15.48 9.09
C LEU A 239 3.33 16.70 9.45
N LEU A 240 2.42 16.53 10.40
CA LEU A 240 1.57 17.58 10.92
C LEU A 240 2.12 18.03 12.26
N ARG A 241 2.37 19.33 12.38
CA ARG A 241 2.74 19.93 13.64
C ARG A 241 1.50 20.06 14.51
N MET A 242 1.55 19.47 15.69
CA MET A 242 0.55 19.64 16.74
C MET A 242 1.02 20.72 17.71
N ASN A 243 0.06 21.38 18.36
CA ASN A 243 0.34 22.37 19.41
C ASN A 243 0.46 21.72 20.81
N ASP A 244 0.95 20.49 20.86
CA ASP A 244 1.26 19.76 22.08
C ASP A 244 2.77 19.63 22.27
N LYS A 245 3.18 19.73 23.53
CA LYS A 245 4.58 19.61 23.95
C LYS A 245 5.01 18.15 24.04
N GLU A 246 4.10 17.23 24.37
CA GLU A 246 4.43 15.80 24.49
C GLU A 246 4.44 15.12 23.13
N ARG A 247 3.49 15.45 22.25
CA ARG A 247 3.38 14.91 20.89
C ARG A 247 3.27 16.03 19.85
N PRO A 248 4.37 16.74 19.58
CA PRO A 248 4.35 17.88 18.67
C PRO A 248 4.17 17.51 17.19
N VAL A 249 4.20 16.22 16.84
CA VAL A 249 4.20 15.75 15.46
C VAL A 249 3.35 14.49 15.30
N ILE A 250 2.44 14.50 14.33
CA ILE A 250 1.70 13.34 13.86
C ILE A 250 2.06 13.06 12.39
N TYR A 251 2.29 11.80 12.07
CA TYR A 251 2.49 11.35 10.70
C TYR A 251 1.15 11.16 10.00
N VAL A 252 1.07 11.64 8.75
CA VAL A 252 -0.09 11.42 7.89
C VAL A 252 0.36 10.87 6.55
N ARG A 253 -0.35 9.84 6.12
CA ARG A 253 -0.24 9.27 4.79
C ARG A 253 -1.61 9.20 4.15
N VAL A 254 -1.69 9.70 2.93
CA VAL A 254 -2.83 9.47 2.05
C VAL A 254 -2.43 8.42 1.02
N SER A 255 -3.16 7.31 1.04
CA SER A 255 -3.00 6.22 0.10
C SER A 255 -4.29 6.06 -0.68
N ALA A 256 -4.21 6.12 -2.01
CA ALA A 256 -5.21 5.54 -2.86
C ALA A 256 -4.74 4.12 -3.18
N ALA A 257 -5.14 3.15 -2.38
CA ALA A 257 -4.98 1.76 -2.79
C ALA A 257 -5.83 1.57 -4.05
N ASN A 258 -5.30 0.84 -5.04
CA ASN A 258 -6.08 0.56 -6.22
C ASN A 258 -7.38 -0.12 -5.77
N PHE A 259 -8.49 0.51 -6.12
CA PHE A 259 -9.84 0.00 -5.97
C PHE A 259 -10.47 -0.03 -4.55
N ASP A 260 -9.73 0.24 -3.48
CA ASP A 260 -10.26 0.24 -2.09
C ASP A 260 -10.75 1.64 -1.63
N GLY A 261 -10.73 2.65 -2.50
CA GLY A 261 -10.98 4.05 -2.12
C GLY A 261 -9.77 4.69 -1.42
N LEU A 262 -9.93 5.92 -0.98
CA LEU A 262 -8.88 6.69 -0.31
C LEU A 262 -8.74 6.24 1.15
N ARG A 263 -7.50 6.15 1.62
CA ARG A 263 -7.14 5.84 3.00
C ARG A 263 -6.28 6.95 3.56
N VAL A 264 -6.78 7.64 4.57
CA VAL A 264 -6.05 8.65 5.33
C VAL A 264 -5.57 7.99 6.62
N ILE A 265 -4.27 7.74 6.69
CA ILE A 265 -3.64 6.96 7.76
C ILE A 265 -2.84 7.90 8.65
N PHE A 266 -3.25 7.99 9.90
CA PHE A 266 -2.51 8.70 10.95
C PHE A 266 -1.59 7.73 11.70
N GLY A 267 -0.43 8.20 12.13
CA GLY A 267 0.53 7.42 12.90
C GLY A 267 1.42 8.28 13.80
N ASP A 268 2.11 7.61 14.72
CA ASP A 268 3.15 8.25 15.52
C ASP A 268 4.37 8.56 14.64
N TYR A 269 5.03 9.70 14.89
CA TYR A 269 6.24 10.09 14.18
C TYR A 269 7.42 9.15 14.46
N LYS A 270 8.09 8.71 13.40
CA LYS A 270 9.42 8.08 13.43
C LYS A 270 10.43 8.97 12.72
N ILE A 271 11.70 8.84 13.10
CA ILE A 271 12.80 9.65 12.53
C ILE A 271 12.82 9.58 11.00
N ASP A 272 12.59 8.40 10.43
CA ASP A 272 12.59 8.17 8.98
C ASP A 272 11.32 8.68 8.26
N ASP A 273 10.30 9.13 9.01
CA ASP A 273 9.10 9.75 8.45
C ASP A 273 9.32 11.23 8.09
N ALA A 274 10.43 11.83 8.56
CA ALA A 274 10.81 13.17 8.17
C ALA A 274 10.97 13.24 6.65
N PRO A 275 10.26 14.15 5.96
CA PRO A 275 10.21 14.14 4.50
C PRO A 275 11.51 14.63 3.87
N LEU A 276 12.32 15.39 4.60
CA LEU A 276 13.63 15.87 4.15
C LEU A 276 14.69 15.69 5.24
N LEU A 277 15.82 15.09 4.88
CA LEU A 277 17.06 15.10 5.65
C LEU A 277 18.06 16.02 4.97
N VAL A 278 18.51 17.07 5.66
CA VAL A 278 19.55 17.98 5.16
C VAL A 278 20.87 17.64 5.86
N ILE A 279 21.90 17.33 5.08
CA ILE A 279 23.23 16.92 5.58
C ILE A 279 24.27 17.92 5.07
N ASN A 280 25.03 18.49 5.99
CA ASN A 280 26.20 19.29 5.68
C ASN A 280 27.47 18.46 5.91
N CYS A 281 28.08 17.96 4.83
CA CYS A 281 29.33 17.21 4.89
C CYS A 281 30.58 18.12 4.85
N LEU A 282 30.41 19.44 4.74
CA LEU A 282 31.53 20.37 4.71
C LEU A 282 32.26 20.37 6.05
N LYS A 283 33.59 20.52 5.99
CA LYS A 283 34.45 20.50 7.18
C LYS A 283 34.42 21.81 7.96
N ASN A 284 34.37 22.94 7.27
CA ASN A 284 34.57 24.26 7.88
C ASN A 284 33.37 25.21 7.69
N ASP A 285 32.53 24.96 6.70
CA ASP A 285 31.48 25.90 6.30
C ASP A 285 30.09 25.48 6.77
N SER A 286 29.32 26.47 7.23
CA SER A 286 27.91 26.29 7.55
C SER A 286 27.03 26.45 6.32
N VAL A 287 25.99 25.62 6.23
CA VAL A 287 25.00 25.66 5.16
C VAL A 287 23.72 26.27 5.70
N SER A 288 23.20 27.27 5.03
CA SER A 288 21.93 27.90 5.38
C SER A 288 20.84 27.48 4.40
N PHE A 289 19.63 27.21 4.90
CA PHE A 289 18.51 26.80 4.05
C PHE A 289 17.17 27.31 4.57
N SER A 290 16.24 27.60 3.66
CA SER A 290 14.88 28.05 3.96
C SER A 290 13.89 27.66 2.86
N PRO A 291 12.60 27.43 3.16
CA PRO A 291 11.56 27.46 2.13
C PRO A 291 11.52 28.81 1.42
N ILE A 292 11.21 28.85 0.12
CA ILE A 292 11.26 30.08 -0.72
C ILE A 292 10.46 31.25 -0.13
N ASN A 293 9.33 30.98 0.51
CA ASN A 293 8.42 32.00 1.05
C ASN A 293 8.54 32.16 2.58
N ASN A 294 9.59 31.63 3.20
CA ASN A 294 9.75 31.67 4.65
C ASN A 294 10.91 32.58 5.05
N VAL A 295 10.66 33.47 6.01
CA VAL A 295 11.64 34.44 6.53
C VAL A 295 12.69 33.76 7.41
N ARG A 296 12.37 32.62 8.03
CA ARG A 296 13.29 31.92 8.94
C ARG A 296 14.24 31.00 8.18
N THR A 297 15.47 31.47 8.02
CA THR A 297 16.59 30.66 7.52
C THR A 297 17.15 29.81 8.65
N LYS A 298 17.30 28.50 8.41
CA LYS A 298 18.01 27.58 9.32
C LYS A 298 19.49 27.55 8.93
N ILE A 299 20.38 27.55 9.91
CA ILE A 299 21.82 27.41 9.71
C ILE A 299 22.23 26.05 10.24
N LEU A 300 22.85 25.24 9.38
CA LEU A 300 23.35 23.91 9.66
C LEU A 300 24.89 23.98 9.77
N PRO A 301 25.46 23.72 10.97
CA PRO A 301 26.91 23.74 11.16
C PRO A 301 27.63 22.71 10.28
N PRO A 302 28.97 22.83 10.14
CA PRO A 302 29.79 21.81 9.48
C PRO A 302 29.59 20.42 10.10
N GLN A 303 29.66 19.37 9.28
CA GLN A 303 29.52 17.96 9.69
C GLN A 303 28.28 17.64 10.53
N ASN A 304 27.19 18.38 10.31
CA ASN A 304 25.92 18.17 11.01
C ASN A 304 24.80 17.86 10.02
N TYR A 305 23.72 17.31 10.54
CA TYR A 305 22.51 17.02 9.79
C TYR A 305 21.26 17.44 10.55
N VAL A 306 20.16 17.63 9.83
CA VAL A 306 18.87 17.97 10.43
C VAL A 306 17.71 17.39 9.63
N TYR A 307 16.74 16.83 10.35
CA TYR A 307 15.45 16.45 9.79
C TYR A 307 14.56 17.68 9.66
N HIS A 308 13.99 17.88 8.47
CA HIS A 308 13.16 19.00 8.13
C HIS A 308 11.77 18.53 7.69
N ALA A 309 10.76 19.20 8.23
CA ALA A 309 9.37 19.10 7.80
C ALA A 309 8.82 20.50 7.56
N TRP A 310 7.87 20.61 6.62
CA TRP A 310 7.17 21.85 6.34
C TRP A 310 6.15 22.14 7.43
N LEU A 311 6.05 23.42 7.83
CA LEU A 311 5.01 23.87 8.77
C LEU A 311 3.61 23.79 8.12
N ASP A 312 3.56 23.98 6.82
CA ASP A 312 2.35 23.96 6.01
C ASP A 312 2.58 23.05 4.81
N SER A 313 1.95 21.88 4.84
CA SER A 313 2.09 20.86 3.81
C SER A 313 1.38 21.20 2.50
N SER A 314 0.51 22.21 2.50
CA SER A 314 -0.25 22.64 1.32
C SER A 314 0.54 23.58 0.39
N LYS A 315 1.68 24.10 0.83
CA LYS A 315 2.51 25.08 0.10
C LYS A 315 3.62 24.40 -0.71
N SER A 316 4.15 25.13 -1.70
CA SER A 316 5.31 24.68 -2.51
C SER A 316 6.46 24.22 -1.61
N LYS A 317 7.04 23.07 -1.97
CA LYS A 317 8.13 22.40 -1.24
C LYS A 317 9.53 22.81 -1.73
N GLU A 318 9.63 23.91 -2.46
CA GLU A 318 10.90 24.45 -2.94
C GLU A 318 11.77 25.03 -1.80
N LEU A 319 13.08 24.82 -1.91
CA LEU A 319 14.07 25.31 -0.96
C LEU A 319 14.99 26.34 -1.59
N VAL A 320 15.48 27.25 -0.76
CA VAL A 320 16.64 28.08 -1.04
C VAL A 320 17.76 27.58 -0.14
N ILE A 321 18.90 27.27 -0.73
CA ILE A 321 20.13 26.94 -0.02
C ILE A 321 21.16 28.03 -0.24
N SER A 322 21.99 28.29 0.76
CA SER A 322 23.13 29.20 0.65
C SER A 322 24.30 28.75 1.49
N CYS A 323 25.48 28.77 0.88
CA CYS A 323 26.76 28.65 1.54
C CYS A 323 27.53 29.94 1.25
N GLY A 324 27.81 30.74 2.29
CA GLY A 324 28.32 32.10 2.11
C GLY A 324 27.31 33.05 1.45
N LEU A 325 27.75 33.82 0.43
CA LEU A 325 26.94 34.87 -0.23
C LEU A 325 26.04 34.35 -1.37
N LYS A 326 26.25 33.12 -1.84
CA LYS A 326 25.49 32.58 -2.98
C LYS A 326 24.23 31.87 -2.52
N LYS A 327 23.09 32.23 -3.11
CA LYS A 327 21.79 31.58 -2.91
C LYS A 327 21.40 30.83 -4.16
N THR A 328 20.98 29.57 -3.99
CA THR A 328 20.51 28.70 -5.06
C THR A 328 19.12 28.20 -4.71
N LYS A 329 18.18 28.30 -5.66
CA LYS A 329 16.85 27.70 -5.52
C LYS A 329 16.90 26.24 -5.95
N LEU A 330 16.29 25.37 -5.16
CA LEU A 330 16.28 23.93 -5.33
C LEU A 330 14.85 23.42 -5.35
N GLU A 331 14.51 22.70 -6.40
CA GLU A 331 13.37 21.79 -6.42
C GLU A 331 13.79 20.46 -5.80
N LEU A 332 12.90 19.83 -5.01
CA LEU A 332 13.19 18.56 -4.34
C LEU A 332 13.00 17.35 -5.28
N THR A 333 13.62 17.43 -6.45
CA THR A 333 13.73 16.35 -7.42
C THR A 333 15.14 15.76 -7.37
N SER A 334 15.31 14.50 -7.76
CA SER A 334 16.63 13.88 -7.79
C SER A 334 17.53 14.63 -8.78
N GLN A 335 18.52 15.34 -8.25
CA GLN A 335 19.43 16.17 -9.05
C GLN A 335 20.72 16.43 -8.28
N CYS A 336 21.80 16.66 -9.02
CA CYS A 336 23.06 17.15 -8.48
C CYS A 336 23.40 18.49 -9.11
N GLY A 337 24.10 19.34 -8.38
CA GLY A 337 24.50 20.64 -8.92
C GLY A 337 25.60 21.31 -8.14
N PHE A 338 26.08 22.42 -8.70
CA PHE A 338 27.15 23.22 -8.15
C PHE A 338 26.59 24.42 -7.38
N LEU A 339 27.01 24.59 -6.13
CA LEU A 339 26.63 25.73 -5.29
C LEU A 339 27.60 26.91 -5.41
N GLY A 340 28.88 26.64 -5.67
CA GLY A 340 29.90 27.68 -5.71
C GLY A 340 31.30 27.17 -5.39
N LYS A 341 32.24 28.10 -5.27
CA LYS A 341 33.59 27.85 -4.77
C LYS A 341 33.75 28.59 -3.45
N ASN A 342 34.40 27.97 -2.47
CA ASN A 342 34.89 28.64 -1.28
C ASN A 342 36.36 28.28 -1.05
N ASP A 343 37.22 29.30 -0.93
CA ASP A 343 38.65 29.33 -0.58
C ASP A 343 39.63 28.24 -1.09
N ASP A 344 39.18 27.24 -1.86
CA ASP A 344 39.91 26.30 -2.74
C ASP A 344 39.05 25.10 -3.20
N CYS A 345 37.83 24.91 -2.68
CA CYS A 345 36.99 23.73 -2.96
C CYS A 345 35.71 24.07 -3.75
N ASN A 346 35.31 23.15 -4.65
CA ASN A 346 34.04 23.20 -5.36
C ASN A 346 32.92 22.67 -4.45
N LEU A 347 32.05 23.56 -3.99
CA LEU A 347 30.87 23.20 -3.22
C LEU A 347 29.78 22.70 -4.15
N SER A 348 29.34 21.47 -3.92
CA SER A 348 28.30 20.81 -4.69
C SER A 348 27.21 20.28 -3.77
N TYR A 349 26.06 20.00 -4.36
CA TYR A 349 24.95 19.37 -3.66
C TYR A 349 24.41 18.20 -4.48
N THR A 350 23.79 17.26 -3.77
CA THR A 350 23.01 16.19 -4.39
C THR A 350 21.70 16.02 -3.62
N ILE A 351 20.63 15.85 -4.37
CA ILE A 351 19.30 15.49 -3.88
C ILE A 351 19.05 14.06 -4.36
N CYS A 352 18.83 13.16 -3.43
CA CYS A 352 18.49 11.77 -3.72
C CYS A 352 17.34 11.31 -2.82
N VAL A 353 16.67 10.24 -3.22
CA VAL A 353 15.58 9.65 -2.44
C VAL A 353 16.04 8.27 -1.97
N VAL A 354 16.09 8.08 -0.66
CA VAL A 354 16.42 6.79 -0.04
C VAL A 354 15.18 6.27 0.68
N GLY A 355 14.62 5.17 0.18
CA GLY A 355 13.34 4.66 0.63
C GLY A 355 12.22 5.67 0.41
N THR A 356 11.79 6.35 1.48
CA THR A 356 10.66 7.30 1.47
C THR A 356 11.05 8.71 1.91
N GLN A 357 12.33 8.92 2.21
CA GLN A 357 12.89 10.19 2.66
C GLN A 357 13.73 10.81 1.55
N THR A 358 13.54 12.11 1.32
CA THR A 358 14.42 12.88 0.44
C THR A 358 15.64 13.33 1.23
N ILE A 359 16.83 13.16 0.69
CA ILE A 359 18.10 13.58 1.30
C ILE A 359 18.69 14.69 0.43
N LEU A 360 18.93 15.86 1.02
CA LEU A 360 19.71 16.94 0.46
C LEU A 360 21.08 16.94 1.15
N LEU A 361 22.12 16.59 0.40
CA LEU A 361 23.48 16.52 0.91
C LEU A 361 24.34 17.59 0.23
N VAL A 362 25.08 18.35 1.05
CA VAL A 362 26.05 19.36 0.60
C VAL A 362 27.45 18.86 0.91
N THR A 363 28.35 18.90 -0.08
CA THR A 363 29.71 18.37 0.05
C THR A 363 30.69 19.09 -0.88
N ASP A 364 31.96 19.06 -0.51
CA ASP A 364 33.13 19.41 -1.30
C ASP A 364 33.83 18.18 -1.93
N ASP A 365 33.34 16.97 -1.63
CA ASP A 365 33.88 15.71 -2.12
C ASP A 365 33.19 15.29 -3.44
N PRO A 366 33.94 15.23 -4.57
CA PRO A 366 33.38 14.81 -5.85
C PRO A 366 32.94 13.34 -5.87
N GLU A 367 33.56 12.46 -5.07
CA GLU A 367 33.21 11.02 -5.06
C GLU A 367 31.78 10.82 -4.54
N ILE A 368 31.35 11.63 -3.57
CA ILE A 368 29.99 11.61 -3.02
C ILE A 368 28.95 12.05 -4.06
N ILE A 369 29.27 13.06 -4.88
CA ILE A 369 28.39 13.52 -5.96
C ILE A 369 28.24 12.43 -7.01
N GLU A 370 29.36 11.86 -7.47
CA GLU A 370 29.38 10.78 -8.46
C GLU A 370 28.60 9.55 -7.99
N ALA A 371 28.83 9.16 -6.74
CA ALA A 371 28.08 8.12 -6.04
C ALA A 371 26.56 8.36 -6.08
N ALA A 372 26.11 9.55 -5.66
CA ALA A 372 24.68 9.88 -5.63
C ALA A 372 24.04 9.98 -7.02
N SER A 373 24.79 10.46 -8.02
CA SER A 373 24.37 10.49 -9.42
C SER A 373 24.22 9.06 -9.98
N ALA A 374 25.19 8.17 -9.69
CA ALA A 374 25.12 6.76 -10.07
C ALA A 374 23.93 6.05 -9.40
N MET A 375 23.63 6.34 -8.13
CA MET A 375 22.43 5.83 -7.47
C MET A 375 21.16 6.29 -8.17
N SER A 376 21.11 7.53 -8.64
CA SER A 376 19.94 8.07 -9.36
C SER A 376 19.76 7.43 -10.74
N SER A 377 20.85 7.03 -11.42
CA SER A 377 20.80 6.29 -12.70
C SER A 377 20.53 4.79 -12.52
N LEU A 378 21.04 4.19 -11.43
CA LEU A 378 20.80 2.82 -10.99
C LEU A 378 19.45 2.61 -10.32
N ALA A 379 18.78 3.69 -9.91
CA ALA A 379 17.42 3.68 -9.38
C ALA A 379 16.38 3.31 -10.45
N GLN A 380 16.53 2.12 -11.04
CA GLN A 380 15.37 1.25 -10.96
C GLN A 380 15.20 0.96 -9.47
N PRO A 381 14.12 1.44 -8.83
CA PRO A 381 13.92 1.19 -7.42
C PRO A 381 14.14 -0.31 -7.22
N GLY A 382 15.05 -0.69 -6.32
CA GLY A 382 14.98 -2.01 -5.71
C GLY A 382 13.63 -1.99 -5.03
N GLN A 383 12.59 -2.39 -5.79
CA GLN A 383 11.21 -2.11 -5.44
C GLN A 383 11.02 -2.76 -4.08
N PRO A 384 10.86 -1.98 -3.00
CA PRO A 384 10.46 -2.58 -1.75
C PRO A 384 9.13 -3.25 -2.10
N ALA A 385 9.09 -4.56 -1.93
CA ALA A 385 7.94 -5.35 -2.30
C ALA A 385 7.41 -5.95 -1.02
N GLN A 386 6.21 -5.53 -0.64
CA GLN A 386 5.54 -6.12 0.49
C GLN A 386 4.83 -7.38 0.01
N ILE A 387 5.14 -8.50 0.66
CA ILE A 387 4.42 -9.75 0.46
C ILE A 387 3.25 -9.74 1.43
N VAL A 388 2.03 -9.68 0.90
CA VAL A 388 0.80 -9.72 1.68
C VAL A 388 0.08 -11.03 1.41
N PHE A 389 -0.24 -11.77 2.47
CA PHE A 389 -1.12 -12.92 2.40
C PHE A 389 -2.57 -12.46 2.47
N HIS A 390 -3.34 -12.75 1.42
CA HIS A 390 -4.80 -12.58 1.42
C HIS A 390 -5.42 -13.96 1.28
N ASP A 391 -6.18 -14.42 2.29
CA ASP A 391 -7.03 -15.62 2.36
C ASP A 391 -6.58 -16.90 1.60
N ASN A 392 -6.41 -16.85 0.27
CA ASN A 392 -5.90 -17.93 -0.58
C ASN A 392 -4.83 -17.48 -1.61
N GLY A 393 -4.03 -16.44 -1.36
CA GLY A 393 -3.06 -15.95 -2.33
C GLY A 393 -1.98 -15.02 -1.75
N LEU A 394 -0.89 -14.91 -2.49
CA LEU A 394 0.27 -14.09 -2.21
C LEU A 394 0.23 -12.87 -3.14
N SER A 395 0.03 -11.68 -2.58
CA SER A 395 0.17 -10.41 -3.31
C SER A 395 1.57 -9.84 -3.08
N LEU A 396 2.23 -9.47 -4.16
CA LEU A 396 3.45 -8.68 -4.19
C LEU A 396 3.04 -7.25 -4.50
N VAL A 397 3.13 -6.38 -3.50
CA VAL A 397 2.73 -4.97 -3.61
C VAL A 397 3.98 -4.12 -3.61
N ASN A 398 4.08 -3.18 -4.55
CA ASN A 398 5.13 -2.18 -4.55
C ASN A 398 4.95 -1.26 -3.34
N SER A 399 5.90 -1.20 -2.40
CA SER A 399 5.75 -0.43 -1.16
C SER A 399 5.83 1.09 -1.37
N ILE A 400 6.28 1.55 -2.55
CA ILE A 400 6.31 2.96 -2.95
C ILE A 400 4.97 3.34 -3.59
N THR A 401 4.58 2.65 -4.67
CA THR A 401 3.35 3.00 -5.41
C THR A 401 2.09 2.43 -4.79
N GLU A 402 2.22 1.45 -3.89
CA GLU A 402 1.12 0.63 -3.34
C GLU A 402 0.29 -0.07 -4.40
N GLU A 403 0.89 -0.31 -5.56
CA GLU A 403 0.27 -1.07 -6.63
C GLU A 403 0.62 -2.55 -6.47
N GLU A 404 -0.39 -3.39 -6.67
CA GLU A 404 -0.17 -4.83 -6.78
C GLU A 404 0.62 -5.12 -8.06
N MET A 405 1.86 -5.59 -7.89
CA MET A 405 2.78 -5.95 -8.97
C MET A 405 2.56 -7.39 -9.44
N LEU A 406 2.17 -8.28 -8.54
CA LEU A 406 1.95 -9.68 -8.82
C LEU A 406 1.03 -10.30 -7.77
N TYR A 407 -0.03 -10.99 -8.19
CA TYR A 407 -0.84 -11.80 -7.29
C TYR A 407 -0.83 -13.26 -7.71
N ILE A 408 -0.45 -14.13 -6.76
CA ILE A 408 -0.44 -15.57 -6.91
C ILE A 408 -1.58 -16.12 -6.06
N SER A 409 -2.67 -16.55 -6.68
CA SER A 409 -3.69 -17.32 -5.95
C SER A 409 -3.28 -18.78 -5.84
N LEU A 410 -3.34 -19.30 -4.62
CA LEU A 410 -3.46 -20.71 -4.30
C LEU A 410 -4.92 -21.13 -4.47
N ASN A 411 -5.45 -20.98 -5.69
CA ASN A 411 -6.68 -21.69 -6.00
C ASN A 411 -6.33 -23.18 -6.00
N LYS A 412 -7.14 -24.01 -5.31
CA LYS A 412 -7.22 -25.45 -5.63
C LYS A 412 -7.82 -25.56 -7.03
N SER A 413 -7.03 -25.23 -8.04
CA SER A 413 -7.32 -25.59 -9.41
C SER A 413 -7.37 -27.12 -9.45
N LYS A 414 -8.53 -27.65 -9.85
CA LYS A 414 -8.64 -29.03 -10.34
C LYS A 414 -7.41 -29.31 -11.19
N VAL A 415 -6.71 -30.40 -10.87
CA VAL A 415 -5.53 -30.91 -11.56
C VAL A 415 -5.60 -30.66 -13.07
N ILE A 416 -4.93 -29.61 -13.55
CA ILE A 416 -4.52 -29.51 -14.95
C ILE A 416 -3.05 -29.90 -14.96
N ARG A 417 -2.80 -31.13 -15.39
CA ARG A 417 -1.47 -31.70 -15.57
C ARG A 417 -0.83 -31.10 -16.82
N THR A 418 -0.56 -29.79 -16.82
CA THR A 418 0.32 -29.16 -17.80
C THR A 418 1.73 -29.14 -17.20
N LYS A 419 2.69 -29.72 -17.94
CA LYS A 419 4.14 -29.66 -17.63
C LYS A 419 4.58 -28.19 -17.63
N THR A 420 4.42 -27.49 -16.53
CA THR A 420 5.05 -26.19 -16.31
C THR A 420 6.47 -26.42 -15.79
N ARG A 421 7.42 -25.66 -16.33
CA ARG A 421 8.81 -25.62 -15.88
C ARG A 421 8.84 -25.49 -14.35
N THR A 422 9.43 -26.46 -13.68
CA THR A 422 9.62 -26.44 -12.23
C THR A 422 10.50 -25.25 -11.86
N CYS A 423 9.92 -24.21 -11.27
CA CYS A 423 10.68 -23.16 -10.63
C CYS A 423 11.14 -23.72 -9.27
N PHE A 424 12.45 -23.93 -9.09
CA PHE A 424 13.00 -24.34 -7.82
C PHE A 424 13.08 -23.12 -6.91
N ILE A 425 12.21 -23.06 -5.90
CA ILE A 425 12.33 -22.09 -4.81
C ILE A 425 13.43 -22.60 -3.89
N ARG A 426 14.51 -21.84 -3.74
CA ARG A 426 15.60 -22.11 -2.79
C ARG A 426 15.45 -21.24 -1.54
N PRO A 427 15.88 -21.70 -0.35
CA PRO A 427 15.89 -20.89 0.85
C PRO A 427 16.68 -19.60 0.65
N TYR A 428 16.24 -18.52 1.31
CA TYR A 428 16.96 -17.24 1.31
C TYR A 428 18.32 -17.41 1.99
N ILE A 429 19.40 -17.07 1.28
CA ILE A 429 20.77 -17.06 1.81
C ILE A 429 21.25 -15.61 1.80
N ALA A 430 21.27 -14.97 2.98
CA ALA A 430 21.58 -13.55 3.15
C ALA A 430 22.90 -13.15 2.48
N HIS A 431 23.94 -13.96 2.64
CA HIS A 431 25.27 -13.72 2.08
C HIS A 431 25.27 -13.67 0.54
N GLU A 432 24.58 -14.60 -0.11
CA GLU A 432 24.52 -14.62 -1.57
C GLU A 432 23.68 -13.47 -2.13
N VAL A 433 22.58 -13.13 -1.45
CA VAL A 433 21.74 -11.99 -1.84
C VAL A 433 22.51 -10.68 -1.73
N MET A 434 23.31 -10.53 -0.67
CA MET A 434 24.21 -9.40 -0.52
C MET A 434 25.21 -9.33 -1.67
N GLY A 435 25.92 -10.43 -1.97
CA GLY A 435 26.88 -10.47 -3.06
C GLY A 435 26.27 -10.20 -4.44
N PHE A 436 25.06 -10.72 -4.68
CA PHE A 436 24.30 -10.46 -5.90
C PHE A 436 23.84 -9.00 -6.00
N SER A 437 23.44 -8.40 -4.87
CA SER A 437 23.08 -6.98 -4.79
C SER A 437 24.29 -6.09 -5.10
N ILE A 438 25.44 -6.37 -4.49
CA ILE A 438 26.70 -5.66 -4.74
C ILE A 438 27.02 -5.69 -6.25
N LEU A 439 27.03 -6.88 -6.87
CA LEU A 439 27.35 -7.01 -8.30
C LEU A 439 26.38 -6.23 -9.21
N ASN A 440 25.10 -6.12 -8.83
CA ASN A 440 24.10 -5.34 -9.56
C ASN A 440 24.22 -3.83 -9.38
N ILE A 441 24.82 -3.36 -8.28
CA ILE A 441 25.01 -1.93 -8.02
C ILE A 441 26.32 -1.43 -8.66
N LEU A 442 27.33 -2.29 -8.78
CA LEU A 442 28.64 -1.93 -9.33
C LEU A 442 28.57 -1.38 -10.77
N GLN A 443 29.08 -0.16 -10.96
CA GLN A 443 29.21 0.53 -12.26
C GLN A 443 27.97 0.39 -13.16
N GLU A 444 26.80 0.80 -12.67
CA GLU A 444 25.55 0.82 -13.47
C GLU A 444 25.17 -0.55 -14.07
N ARG A 445 25.30 -1.63 -13.29
CA ARG A 445 25.07 -3.03 -13.74
C ARG A 445 26.02 -3.51 -14.85
N LYS A 446 27.12 -2.81 -15.13
CA LYS A 446 28.08 -3.22 -16.18
C LYS A 446 28.52 -4.67 -15.98
N TYR A 447 28.92 -5.04 -14.76
CA TYR A 447 29.40 -6.39 -14.46
C TYR A 447 28.28 -7.41 -14.31
N ALA A 448 27.13 -7.04 -13.74
CA ALA A 448 25.98 -7.93 -13.65
C ALA A 448 25.41 -8.35 -15.03
N LYS A 449 25.66 -7.56 -16.08
CA LYS A 449 25.31 -7.92 -17.47
C LYS A 449 26.28 -8.93 -18.09
N SER A 450 27.55 -8.92 -17.68
CA SER A 450 28.61 -9.73 -18.29
C SER A 450 28.99 -10.98 -17.49
N ASP A 451 28.76 -10.95 -16.18
CA ASP A 451 29.29 -11.89 -15.20
C ASP A 451 28.18 -12.40 -14.27
N THR A 452 28.34 -13.60 -13.73
CA THR A 452 27.48 -14.12 -12.65
C THR A 452 28.22 -14.11 -11.31
N TYR A 453 27.53 -13.72 -10.24
CA TYR A 453 28.07 -13.77 -8.88
C TYR A 453 28.43 -15.21 -8.47
N ILE A 454 29.60 -15.39 -7.82
CA ILE A 454 30.02 -16.67 -7.22
C ILE A 454 30.14 -16.54 -5.70
N ALA A 455 31.04 -15.68 -5.22
CA ALA A 455 31.34 -15.54 -3.80
C ALA A 455 31.92 -14.15 -3.51
N HIS A 456 31.82 -13.70 -2.27
CA HIS A 456 32.55 -12.52 -1.80
C HIS A 456 33.01 -12.72 -0.36
N ILE A 457 34.03 -11.96 0.05
CA ILE A 457 34.53 -11.88 1.43
C ILE A 457 34.80 -10.43 1.81
N THR A 458 34.65 -10.12 3.10
CA THR A 458 35.10 -8.84 3.68
C THR A 458 36.57 -8.96 4.06
N CYS A 459 37.41 -8.03 3.60
CA CYS A 459 38.86 -8.06 3.83
C CYS A 459 39.30 -7.15 4.99
N SER A 460 38.65 -6.01 5.18
CA SER A 460 38.88 -5.08 6.28
C SER A 460 37.57 -4.45 6.73
N GLU A 461 37.45 -4.11 8.01
CA GLU A 461 36.32 -3.36 8.54
C GLU A 461 36.57 -1.83 8.55
N ASN A 462 37.83 -1.40 8.46
CA ASN A 462 38.21 0.02 8.50
C ASN A 462 39.40 0.34 7.57
N PRO A 463 39.18 0.95 6.40
CA PRO A 463 37.88 1.14 5.75
C PRO A 463 37.26 -0.19 5.31
N PRO A 464 35.92 -0.31 5.26
CA PRO A 464 35.26 -1.54 4.86
C PRO A 464 35.64 -1.91 3.41
N SER A 465 36.36 -3.01 3.25
CA SER A 465 36.84 -3.49 1.94
C SER A 465 36.41 -4.93 1.68
N TRP A 466 36.28 -5.29 0.41
CA TRP A 466 35.73 -6.56 -0.02
C TRP A 466 36.48 -7.10 -1.24
N LEU A 467 36.48 -8.42 -1.37
CA LEU A 467 36.93 -9.16 -2.54
C LEU A 467 35.78 -10.03 -3.03
N MET A 468 35.43 -9.91 -4.32
CA MET A 468 34.39 -10.71 -4.97
C MET A 468 34.96 -11.52 -6.12
N ALA A 469 34.57 -12.78 -6.18
CA ALA A 469 34.74 -13.63 -7.34
C ALA A 469 33.43 -13.68 -8.14
N THR A 470 33.55 -13.42 -9.44
CA THR A 470 32.48 -13.65 -10.42
C THR A 470 32.83 -14.84 -11.32
N SER A 471 31.98 -15.18 -12.28
CA SER A 471 32.29 -16.18 -13.32
C SER A 471 33.45 -15.81 -14.24
N LYS A 472 33.90 -14.54 -14.27
CA LYS A 472 34.91 -14.08 -15.23
C LYS A 472 36.09 -13.34 -14.61
N ARG A 473 35.93 -12.77 -13.41
CA ARG A 473 36.94 -11.87 -12.84
C ARG A 473 36.94 -11.88 -11.31
N LEU A 474 38.04 -11.42 -10.74
CA LEU A 474 38.11 -10.95 -9.37
C LEU A 474 37.93 -9.43 -9.34
N LEU A 475 37.14 -8.97 -8.38
CA LEU A 475 36.88 -7.56 -8.10
C LEU A 475 37.28 -7.28 -6.66
N PHE A 476 38.08 -6.25 -6.44
CA PHE A 476 38.38 -5.74 -5.11
C PHE A 476 37.94 -4.30 -5.00
N GLY A 477 37.40 -3.95 -3.85
CA GLY A 477 36.82 -2.65 -3.66
C GLY A 477 36.63 -2.23 -2.22
N THR A 478 36.26 -0.98 -2.07
CA THR A 478 35.93 -0.32 -0.81
C THR A 478 34.46 0.09 -0.80
N LYS A 479 33.84 0.03 0.38
CA LYS A 479 32.45 0.45 0.58
C LYS A 479 32.43 1.94 0.97
N ILE A 480 31.65 2.72 0.24
CA ILE A 480 31.33 4.11 0.55
C ILE A 480 30.14 4.10 1.50
N SER A 481 30.40 4.20 2.80
CA SER A 481 29.43 3.96 3.88
C SER A 481 28.18 4.85 3.84
N LEU A 482 28.26 6.07 3.27
CA LEU A 482 27.15 7.03 3.24
C LEU A 482 25.98 6.62 2.33
N PHE A 483 26.22 5.80 1.31
CA PHE A 483 25.21 5.46 0.29
C PHE A 483 25.07 3.95 0.02
N ASP A 484 25.69 3.12 0.86
CA ASP A 484 25.81 1.67 0.62
C ASP A 484 26.38 1.34 -0.79
N LEU A 485 27.27 2.20 -1.28
CA LEU A 485 27.91 2.07 -2.58
C LEU A 485 29.25 1.35 -2.49
N TYR A 486 29.65 0.74 -3.60
CA TYR A 486 30.87 -0.04 -3.70
C TYR A 486 31.74 0.54 -4.84
N LYS A 487 32.96 0.93 -4.50
CA LYS A 487 33.99 1.37 -5.44
C LYS A 487 34.87 0.18 -5.79
N ILE A 488 35.27 0.05 -7.05
CA ILE A 488 36.24 -0.96 -7.48
C ILE A 488 37.61 -0.28 -7.49
N ASP A 489 38.51 -0.77 -6.65
CA ASP A 489 39.88 -0.27 -6.56
C ASP A 489 40.79 -1.02 -7.54
N TRP A 490 40.56 -2.32 -7.74
CA TRP A 490 41.21 -3.09 -8.80
C TRP A 490 40.36 -4.27 -9.28
N GLN A 491 40.64 -4.74 -10.50
CA GLN A 491 39.99 -5.92 -11.08
C GLN A 491 40.98 -6.72 -11.94
N ILE A 492 40.75 -8.03 -12.07
CA ILE A 492 41.48 -8.90 -13.00
C ILE A 492 40.57 -9.99 -13.55
N GLU A 493 40.53 -10.12 -14.88
CA GLU A 493 39.82 -11.21 -15.54
C GLU A 493 40.64 -12.50 -15.45
N TYR A 494 39.98 -13.64 -15.30
CA TYR A 494 40.67 -14.93 -15.15
C TYR A 494 41.56 -15.26 -16.35
N GLU A 495 41.17 -14.85 -17.55
CA GLU A 495 41.97 -15.01 -18.78
C GLU A 495 43.30 -14.24 -18.73
N ASN A 496 43.38 -13.20 -17.90
CA ASN A 496 44.57 -12.36 -17.74
C ASN A 496 45.45 -12.78 -16.54
N LEU A 497 45.10 -13.87 -15.85
CA LEU A 497 45.95 -14.44 -14.81
C LEU A 497 47.20 -15.03 -15.45
N LYS A 498 48.37 -14.51 -15.04
CA LYS A 498 49.68 -14.99 -15.54
C LYS A 498 50.00 -16.41 -15.08
N GLU A 499 49.48 -16.78 -13.92
CA GLU A 499 49.71 -18.07 -13.26
C GLU A 499 48.41 -18.51 -12.56
N GLU A 500 48.23 -19.82 -12.38
CA GLU A 500 47.09 -20.34 -11.62
C GLU A 500 47.15 -19.90 -10.15
N PRO A 501 46.03 -19.49 -9.55
CA PRO A 501 46.00 -19.10 -8.14
C PRO A 501 46.41 -20.26 -7.23
N ALA A 502 47.52 -20.11 -6.50
CA ALA A 502 47.97 -21.08 -5.52
C ALA A 502 47.59 -20.65 -4.09
N ILE A 503 46.96 -21.55 -3.33
CA ILE A 503 46.72 -21.34 -1.90
C ILE A 503 48.07 -21.49 -1.19
N LYS A 504 48.65 -20.38 -0.74
CA LYS A 504 49.82 -20.41 0.14
C LYS A 504 49.32 -20.43 1.59
N PRO A 505 49.79 -21.36 2.44
CA PRO A 505 49.46 -21.34 3.86
C PRO A 505 49.91 -20.00 4.46
N ASN A 506 49.09 -19.45 5.37
CA ASN A 506 49.38 -18.20 6.06
C ASN A 506 50.72 -18.33 6.79
N LEU A 507 51.70 -17.51 6.42
CA LEU A 507 53.03 -17.45 7.06
C LEU A 507 52.99 -16.91 8.51
N ASN A 508 51.80 -16.62 9.05
CA ASN A 508 51.59 -16.07 10.40
C ASN A 508 50.97 -17.08 11.39
N GLU A 509 50.91 -18.37 11.06
CA GLU A 509 50.56 -19.46 12.00
C GLU A 509 51.70 -20.49 12.15
N ILE A 510 52.92 -20.03 12.43
CA ILE A 510 54.01 -20.82 13.04
C ILE A 510 54.58 -20.06 14.23
#